data_AF-A0A936MRF6-F1
#
_entry.id   AF-A0A936MRF6-F1
#
_cell.length_a   1.000
_cell.length_b   1.000
_cell.length_c   1.000
_cell.angle_alpha   90.00
_cell.angle_beta   90.00
_cell.angle_gamma   90.00
#
_symmetry.space_group_name_H-M   'P 1'
#
loop_
_entity.id
_entity.type
_entity.pdbx_description
1 polymer ?
#
loop_
_entity_poly.entity_id
_entity_poly.type
_entity_poly.pdbx_seq_one_letter_code
_entity_poly.pdbx_strand_id
1 'polypeptide(L)'
;MNLRNQGAGLPDGGLFTVDQFARRATNDEIDAALGSMKPSRGAIEVKPPSRSLGDLTKSKQASDYGTAYRHMLLTNLREFALVEYGENGPTWIERFELAEDEAAFWRLCAAPSKAKTLEDRFLDFLRRVLKTPAPLTEPEDVAWFLASYADEKSATMIWHHALAICYAPEWLAENGDAIRADYPRIPMPDSRGALDRSAALGARVASLLDPEVAVDGVTTGKVREDLRKLGGLRRDDGVTLGRDDLAVEARWGALQRGSIVMPGPGKVTPADGPELASAPLGPTFLDIWLNQKVFLHAVPEPVWNFSVGGYQVMKKWLSYREKAVLGRALSLDEARHLTSMVRRISALLIMRDELNAVYREARDTHTCLASDGADTVACPEAP
;
A
#
# COMPACT_ATOMS: atom_id res chain seq x y z
N MET A 1 26.71 -9.15 25.54
CA MET A 1 27.95 -9.04 24.73
C MET A 1 29.13 -9.09 25.67
N ASN A 2 30.12 -9.92 25.38
CA ASN A 2 31.36 -10.00 26.14
C ASN A 2 32.36 -9.00 25.55
N LEU A 3 32.48 -7.82 26.17
CA LEU A 3 33.39 -6.76 25.70
C LEU A 3 34.86 -6.97 26.15
N ARG A 4 35.15 -8.05 26.89
CA ARG A 4 36.49 -8.43 27.33
C ARG A 4 36.89 -9.74 26.66
N ASN A 5 38.09 -9.78 26.08
CA ASN A 5 38.67 -11.00 25.52
C ASN A 5 38.93 -12.02 26.66
N GLN A 6 38.14 -13.08 26.72
CA GLN A 6 38.24 -14.14 27.75
C GLN A 6 39.01 -15.38 27.28
N GLY A 7 39.73 -15.31 26.15
CA GLY A 7 40.50 -16.43 25.59
C GLY A 7 39.75 -17.22 24.51
N ALA A 8 40.46 -18.16 23.88
CA ALA A 8 39.94 -18.94 22.74
C ALA A 8 38.83 -19.90 23.19
N GLY A 9 37.62 -19.76 22.62
CA GLY A 9 36.51 -20.71 22.80
C GLY A 9 35.15 -20.13 23.18
N LEU A 10 35.01 -18.81 23.36
CA LEU A 10 33.71 -18.15 23.56
C LEU A 10 33.36 -17.19 22.40
N PRO A 11 32.09 -17.11 21.96
CA PRO A 11 31.64 -16.10 21.00
C PRO A 11 31.55 -14.70 21.65
N ASP A 12 31.61 -13.65 20.83
CA ASP A 12 31.55 -12.25 21.29
C ASP A 12 30.20 -11.89 21.94
N GLY A 13 29.14 -12.62 21.62
CA GLY A 13 27.84 -12.51 22.28
C GLY A 13 26.96 -13.75 22.14
N GLY A 14 25.83 -13.73 22.84
CA GLY A 14 24.80 -14.77 22.76
C GLY A 14 23.41 -14.15 22.80
N LEU A 15 22.47 -14.80 22.10
CA LEU A 15 21.06 -14.42 22.04
C LEU A 15 20.26 -15.34 22.97
N PHE A 16 19.77 -14.80 24.08
CA PHE A 16 19.09 -15.54 25.13
C PHE A 16 17.61 -15.18 25.21
N THR A 17 16.77 -16.14 25.61
CA THR A 17 15.36 -15.90 25.90
C THR A 17 15.12 -15.77 27.41
N VAL A 18 14.09 -15.03 27.80
CA VAL A 18 13.79 -14.71 29.21
C VAL A 18 13.53 -15.99 30.04
N ASP A 19 12.95 -17.02 29.42
CA ASP A 19 12.69 -18.32 30.03
C ASP A 19 13.96 -19.13 30.35
N GLN A 20 15.13 -18.75 29.81
CA GLN A 20 16.40 -19.36 30.20
C GLN A 20 16.90 -18.89 31.58
N PHE A 21 16.31 -17.84 32.14
CA PHE A 21 16.66 -17.30 33.44
C PHE A 21 15.56 -17.57 34.46
N ALA A 22 15.95 -17.76 35.72
CA ALA A 22 14.98 -17.89 36.81
C ALA A 22 14.11 -16.62 36.89
N ARG A 23 12.80 -16.78 37.19
CA ARG A 23 11.89 -15.66 37.40
C ARG A 23 12.44 -14.77 38.53
N ARG A 24 12.74 -13.50 38.20
CA ARG A 24 13.35 -12.49 39.09
C ARG A 24 14.83 -12.71 39.44
N ALA A 25 15.59 -13.37 38.57
CA ALA A 25 17.05 -13.41 38.70
C ALA A 25 17.63 -11.99 38.78
N THR A 26 18.55 -11.80 39.72
CA THR A 26 19.36 -10.59 39.86
C THR A 26 20.40 -10.51 38.76
N ASN A 27 20.96 -9.31 38.51
CA ASN A 27 22.01 -9.14 37.49
C ASN A 27 23.23 -10.03 37.76
N ASP A 28 23.61 -10.23 39.04
CA ASP A 28 24.74 -11.07 39.41
C ASP A 28 24.47 -12.56 39.12
N GLU A 29 23.22 -13.03 39.30
CA GLU A 29 22.80 -14.40 38.96
C GLU A 29 22.77 -14.62 37.44
N ILE A 30 22.36 -13.58 36.68
CA ILE A 30 22.40 -13.60 35.21
C ILE A 30 23.85 -13.67 34.73
N ASP A 31 24.74 -12.82 35.24
CA ASP A 31 26.15 -12.76 34.84
C ASP A 31 26.89 -14.07 35.16
N ALA A 32 26.60 -14.69 36.32
CA ALA A 32 27.14 -15.99 36.67
C ALA A 32 26.64 -17.11 35.74
N ALA A 33 25.37 -17.07 35.31
CA ALA A 33 24.79 -18.07 34.43
C ALA A 33 25.31 -17.97 32.98
N LEU A 34 25.54 -16.75 32.49
CA LEU A 34 25.99 -16.48 31.11
C LEU A 34 27.31 -17.18 30.73
N GLY A 35 28.19 -17.47 31.69
CA GLY A 35 29.45 -18.17 31.46
C GLY A 35 29.33 -19.68 31.21
N SER A 36 28.18 -20.29 31.54
CA SER A 36 27.96 -21.74 31.46
C SER A 36 26.74 -22.13 30.60
N MET A 37 25.86 -21.17 30.33
CA MET A 37 24.59 -21.39 29.64
C MET A 37 24.73 -21.17 28.14
N LYS A 38 24.22 -22.11 27.33
CA LYS A 38 24.16 -21.93 25.88
C LYS A 38 22.99 -21.01 25.48
N PRO A 39 23.21 -20.01 24.61
CA PRO A 39 22.13 -19.18 24.10
C PRO A 39 21.12 -19.98 23.28
N SER A 40 19.82 -19.85 23.60
CA SER A 40 18.75 -20.58 22.90
C SER A 40 18.49 -20.05 21.48
N ARG A 41 18.90 -18.81 21.19
CA ARG A 41 18.69 -18.12 19.91
C ARG A 41 19.97 -17.95 19.08
N GLY A 42 21.07 -18.59 19.48
CA GLY A 42 22.33 -18.57 18.74
C GLY A 42 23.37 -17.60 19.29
N ALA A 43 24.55 -17.61 18.67
CA ALA A 43 25.71 -16.81 19.08
C ALA A 43 25.91 -15.58 18.19
N ILE A 44 26.63 -14.57 18.69
CA ILE A 44 27.04 -13.39 17.94
C ILE A 44 28.56 -13.39 17.81
N GLU A 45 29.07 -13.17 16.61
CA GLU A 45 30.50 -12.99 16.36
C GLU A 45 30.72 -11.64 15.66
N VAL A 46 31.66 -10.85 16.20
CA VAL A 46 31.95 -9.49 15.74
C VAL A 46 33.39 -9.42 15.26
N LYS A 47 33.60 -8.82 14.09
CA LYS A 47 34.93 -8.54 13.54
C LYS A 47 35.08 -7.07 13.17
N PRO A 48 36.33 -6.59 12.97
CA PRO A 48 36.56 -5.24 12.48
C PRO A 48 35.99 -5.02 11.06
N PRO A 49 35.64 -3.78 10.69
CA PRO A 49 35.10 -3.43 9.37
C PRO A 49 35.95 -3.82 8.16
N SER A 50 37.25 -3.99 8.36
CA SER A 50 38.21 -4.40 7.34
C SER A 50 38.09 -5.87 6.89
N ARG A 51 37.35 -6.71 7.63
CA ARG A 51 37.18 -8.14 7.33
C ARG A 51 35.93 -8.39 6.49
N SER A 52 35.99 -9.35 5.57
CA SER A 52 34.81 -9.83 4.82
C SER A 52 34.01 -10.86 5.63
N LEU A 53 32.69 -10.78 5.60
CA LEU A 53 31.83 -11.82 6.19
C LEU A 53 31.92 -13.16 5.45
N GLY A 54 32.25 -13.15 4.16
CA GLY A 54 32.42 -14.37 3.36
C GLY A 54 33.56 -15.26 3.84
N ASP A 55 34.62 -14.66 4.38
CA ASP A 55 35.74 -15.40 4.97
C ASP A 55 35.41 -15.88 6.39
N LEU A 56 34.56 -15.15 7.10
CA LEU A 56 34.19 -15.43 8.48
C LEU A 56 33.32 -16.69 8.60
N THR A 57 32.37 -16.86 7.67
CA THR A 57 31.49 -18.05 7.60
C THR A 57 32.26 -19.36 7.38
N LYS A 58 33.43 -19.29 6.75
CA LYS A 58 34.30 -20.44 6.47
C LYS A 58 35.41 -20.62 7.50
N SER A 59 35.50 -19.74 8.49
CA SER A 59 36.53 -19.82 9.52
C SER A 59 36.29 -21.03 10.42
N LYS A 60 37.38 -21.69 10.85
CA LYS A 60 37.31 -22.82 11.79
C LYS A 60 36.54 -22.45 13.06
N GLN A 61 36.74 -21.24 13.56
CA GLN A 61 36.05 -20.72 14.74
C GLN A 61 34.53 -20.61 14.54
N ALA A 62 34.07 -20.10 13.39
CA ALA A 62 32.64 -19.99 13.11
C ALA A 62 32.00 -21.35 12.81
N SER A 63 32.75 -22.29 12.22
CA SER A 63 32.30 -23.68 12.06
C SER A 63 32.15 -24.39 13.41
N ASP A 64 33.15 -24.27 14.30
CA ASP A 64 33.16 -24.91 15.62
C ASP A 64 32.00 -24.38 16.51
N TYR A 65 31.69 -23.08 16.43
CA TYR A 65 30.53 -22.48 17.11
C TYR A 65 29.20 -22.76 16.41
N GLY A 66 29.19 -22.80 15.07
CA GLY A 66 28.04 -23.11 14.27
C GLY A 66 27.43 -24.47 14.61
N THR A 67 28.28 -25.49 14.73
CA THR A 67 27.87 -26.84 15.16
C THR A 67 27.34 -26.87 16.60
N ALA A 68 27.79 -25.95 17.47
CA ALA A 68 27.40 -25.89 18.88
C ALA A 68 26.11 -25.09 19.15
N TYR A 69 25.79 -24.08 18.33
CA TYR A 69 24.72 -23.11 18.57
C TYR A 69 23.66 -23.04 17.46
N ARG A 70 23.84 -23.78 16.35
CA ARG A 70 22.97 -23.86 15.16
C ARG A 70 22.85 -22.56 14.36
N HIS A 71 22.58 -21.43 15.02
CA HIS A 71 22.49 -20.10 14.41
C HIS A 71 23.62 -19.18 14.90
N MET A 72 24.20 -18.40 13.99
CA MET A 72 25.14 -17.34 14.32
C MET A 72 24.79 -16.03 13.62
N LEU A 73 24.71 -14.94 14.38
CA LEU A 73 24.72 -13.59 13.85
C LEU A 73 26.17 -13.13 13.69
N LEU A 74 26.62 -13.05 12.45
CA LEU A 74 27.96 -12.59 12.09
C LEU A 74 27.91 -11.11 11.69
N THR A 75 28.86 -10.32 12.16
CA THR A 75 28.98 -8.92 11.74
C THR A 75 30.42 -8.44 11.69
N ASN A 76 30.73 -7.60 10.71
CA ASN A 76 31.95 -6.78 10.66
C ASN A 76 31.64 -5.29 10.97
N LEU A 77 30.53 -5.02 11.67
CA LEU A 77 29.94 -3.71 11.95
C LEU A 77 29.29 -3.00 10.74
N ARG A 78 29.70 -3.29 9.50
CA ARG A 78 29.12 -2.70 8.28
C ARG A 78 28.17 -3.64 7.53
N GLU A 79 28.33 -4.94 7.72
CA GLU A 79 27.47 -6.00 7.23
C GLU A 79 27.03 -6.87 8.42
N PHE A 80 25.83 -7.42 8.32
CA PHE A 80 25.25 -8.35 9.28
C PHE A 80 24.70 -9.54 8.53
N ALA A 81 24.88 -10.73 9.08
CA ALA A 81 24.35 -11.95 8.49
C ALA A 81 23.93 -12.94 9.56
N LEU A 82 22.71 -13.45 9.44
CA LEU A 82 22.31 -14.64 10.16
C LEU A 82 22.65 -15.87 9.32
N VAL A 83 23.39 -16.79 9.92
CA VAL A 83 23.88 -18.01 9.28
C VAL A 83 23.45 -19.21 10.11
N GLU A 84 22.83 -20.19 9.47
CA GLU A 84 22.59 -21.50 10.08
C GLU A 84 23.69 -22.46 9.66
N TYR A 85 24.23 -23.21 10.62
CA TYR A 85 25.22 -24.25 10.38
C TYR A 85 24.54 -25.60 10.49
N GLY A 86 24.23 -26.18 9.34
CA GLY A 86 23.63 -27.52 9.21
C GLY A 86 24.65 -28.58 8.83
N GLU A 87 24.17 -29.82 8.61
CA GLU A 87 25.00 -30.96 8.21
C GLU A 87 25.75 -30.73 6.88
N ASN A 88 25.20 -29.89 6.01
CA ASN A 88 25.77 -29.54 4.70
C ASN A 88 26.66 -28.29 4.72
N GLY A 89 26.96 -27.75 5.91
CA GLY A 89 27.75 -26.53 6.09
C GLY A 89 26.91 -25.27 6.35
N PRO A 90 27.53 -24.08 6.29
CA PRO A 90 26.87 -22.81 6.59
C PRO A 90 25.92 -22.37 5.47
N THR A 91 24.68 -22.08 5.82
CA THR A 91 23.64 -21.50 4.97
C THR A 91 23.34 -20.09 5.42
N TRP A 92 23.39 -19.13 4.50
CA TRP A 92 23.01 -17.75 4.76
C TRP A 92 21.48 -17.67 4.83
N ILE A 93 20.94 -17.30 5.99
CA ILE A 93 19.49 -17.12 6.16
C ILE A 93 19.10 -15.71 5.78
N GLU A 94 19.79 -14.72 6.34
CA GLU A 94 19.45 -13.31 6.10
C GLU A 94 20.71 -12.46 6.13
N ARG A 95 20.71 -11.37 5.35
CA ARG A 95 21.81 -10.42 5.27
C ARG A 95 21.30 -8.99 5.30
N PHE A 96 22.07 -8.12 5.93
CA PHE A 96 21.82 -6.69 5.94
C PHE A 96 23.15 -5.94 5.79
N GLU A 97 23.18 -4.95 4.91
CA GLU A 97 24.37 -4.16 4.62
C GLU A 97 24.10 -2.69 4.95
N LEU A 98 24.88 -2.14 5.89
CA LEU A 98 24.89 -0.70 6.19
C LEU A 98 25.78 0.07 5.22
N ALA A 99 26.88 -0.55 4.77
CA ALA A 99 27.84 0.09 3.87
C ALA A 99 28.66 -0.92 3.07
N GLU A 100 28.90 -0.56 1.80
CA GLU A 100 29.62 -1.35 0.80
C GLU A 100 31.06 -1.70 1.22
N ASP A 101 31.73 -0.76 1.88
CA ASP A 101 33.11 -0.92 2.33
C ASP A 101 33.37 -0.21 3.66
N GLU A 102 34.57 -0.41 4.21
CA GLU A 102 35.00 0.22 5.47
C GLU A 102 35.02 1.76 5.39
N ALA A 103 35.40 2.34 4.26
CA ALA A 103 35.44 3.79 4.09
C ALA A 103 34.03 4.40 4.05
N ALA A 104 33.07 3.73 3.40
CA ALA A 104 31.66 4.06 3.38
C ALA A 104 31.04 3.94 4.77
N PHE A 105 31.42 2.91 5.53
CA PHE A 105 30.97 2.74 6.91
C PHE A 105 31.38 3.91 7.80
N TRP A 106 32.67 4.29 7.78
CA TRP A 106 33.14 5.43 8.58
C TRP A 106 32.52 6.77 8.14
N ARG A 107 32.26 6.95 6.83
CA ARG A 107 31.50 8.10 6.31
C ARG A 107 30.05 8.11 6.83
N LEU A 108 29.41 6.94 6.92
CA LEU A 108 28.05 6.81 7.44
C LEU A 108 28.00 7.13 8.95
N CYS A 109 28.98 6.66 9.73
CA CYS A 109 29.12 7.01 11.15
C CYS A 109 29.28 8.53 11.37
N ALA A 110 29.97 9.21 10.45
CA ALA A 110 30.12 10.67 10.47
C ALA A 110 28.86 11.43 10.01
N ALA A 111 27.82 10.75 9.51
CA ALA A 111 26.59 11.35 8.98
C ALA A 111 25.31 10.73 9.59
N PRO A 112 24.95 11.06 10.85
CA PRO A 112 23.83 10.44 11.56
C PRO A 112 22.47 10.54 10.85
N SER A 113 22.22 11.62 10.11
CA SER A 113 20.96 11.80 9.36
C SER A 113 20.80 10.79 8.22
N LYS A 114 21.90 10.36 7.59
CA LYS A 114 21.88 9.31 6.57
C LYS A 114 21.75 7.91 7.19
N ALA A 115 22.34 7.69 8.35
CA ALA A 115 22.16 6.43 9.08
C ALA A 115 20.70 6.23 9.51
N LYS A 116 20.00 7.32 9.87
CA LYS A 116 18.61 7.27 10.31
C LYS A 116 17.64 6.72 9.25
N THR A 117 17.93 6.89 7.95
CA THR A 117 17.07 6.33 6.90
C THR A 117 17.10 4.80 6.82
N LEU A 118 18.01 4.15 7.54
CA LEU A 118 18.16 2.69 7.60
C LEU A 118 17.58 2.10 8.89
N GLU A 119 17.12 2.93 9.83
CA GLU A 119 16.71 2.53 11.18
C GLU A 119 15.63 1.45 11.17
N ASP A 120 14.50 1.71 10.50
CA ASP A 120 13.37 0.77 10.48
C ASP A 120 13.74 -0.57 9.83
N ARG A 121 14.41 -0.52 8.68
CA ARG A 121 14.85 -1.73 7.95
C ARG A 121 15.85 -2.55 8.76
N PHE A 122 16.75 -1.89 9.49
CA PHE A 122 17.72 -2.56 10.35
C PHE A 122 17.06 -3.15 11.59
N LEU A 123 16.12 -2.44 12.22
CA LEU A 123 15.34 -2.95 13.35
C LEU A 123 14.51 -4.17 12.94
N ASP A 124 13.91 -4.16 11.75
CA ASP A 124 13.15 -5.29 11.24
C ASP A 124 14.04 -6.50 10.93
N PHE A 125 15.22 -6.28 10.34
CA PHE A 125 16.25 -7.31 10.22
C PHE A 125 16.59 -7.91 11.60
N LEU A 126 16.92 -7.07 12.59
CA LEU A 126 17.26 -7.56 13.93
C LEU A 126 16.10 -8.33 14.57
N ARG A 127 14.86 -7.86 14.44
CA ARG A 127 13.68 -8.56 14.97
C ARG A 127 13.50 -9.93 14.31
N ARG A 128 13.68 -10.04 12.99
CA ARG A 128 13.64 -11.33 12.30
C ARG A 128 14.73 -12.25 12.82
N VAL A 129 15.98 -11.79 12.90
CA VAL A 129 17.11 -12.55 13.44
C VAL A 129 16.84 -13.07 14.85
N LEU A 130 16.33 -12.23 15.74
CA LEU A 130 16.00 -12.62 17.11
C LEU A 130 14.86 -13.64 17.17
N LYS A 131 13.96 -13.64 16.17
CA LYS A 131 12.82 -14.54 16.08
C LYS A 131 13.10 -15.83 15.29
N THR A 132 14.24 -16.03 14.61
CA THR A 132 14.44 -17.13 13.64
C THR A 132 14.41 -18.58 14.17
N PRO A 133 14.42 -18.88 15.49
CA PRO A 133 13.96 -20.21 15.93
C PRO A 133 12.65 -20.16 16.76
N ALA A 134 11.88 -19.07 16.71
CA ALA A 134 10.56 -19.00 17.34
C ALA A 134 9.55 -19.75 16.47
N PRO A 135 8.77 -20.69 17.03
CA PRO A 135 7.58 -21.16 16.34
C PRO A 135 6.60 -19.99 16.18
N LEU A 136 6.37 -19.58 14.93
CA LEU A 136 5.35 -18.58 14.57
C LEU A 136 3.98 -19.23 14.78
N THR A 137 3.42 -19.06 15.97
CA THR A 137 2.19 -19.73 16.41
C THR A 137 0.97 -18.80 16.39
N GLU A 138 1.21 -17.49 16.51
CA GLU A 138 0.17 -16.48 16.48
C GLU A 138 0.08 -15.83 15.08
N PRO A 139 -1.14 -15.61 14.53
CA PRO A 139 -1.34 -14.99 13.22
C PRO A 139 -0.70 -13.60 13.07
N GLU A 140 -0.62 -12.83 14.16
CA GLU A 140 0.00 -11.51 14.19
C GLU A 140 1.52 -11.54 13.96
N ASP A 141 2.20 -12.58 14.47
CA ASP A 141 3.64 -12.76 14.29
C ASP A 141 3.96 -13.16 12.84
N VAL A 142 3.10 -13.97 12.22
CA VAL A 142 3.21 -14.34 10.81
C VAL A 142 2.99 -13.11 9.92
N ALA A 143 1.94 -12.32 10.17
CA ALA A 143 1.64 -11.11 9.42
C ALA A 143 2.76 -10.08 9.52
N TRP A 144 3.27 -9.84 10.74
CA TRP A 144 4.42 -8.96 10.95
C TRP A 144 5.68 -9.50 10.25
N PHE A 145 5.97 -10.80 10.35
CA PHE A 145 7.14 -11.41 9.72
C PHE A 145 7.11 -11.22 8.20
N LEU A 146 5.97 -11.52 7.56
CA LEU A 146 5.77 -11.29 6.14
C LEU A 146 5.88 -9.80 5.77
N ALA A 147 5.27 -8.91 6.55
CA ALA A 147 5.35 -7.47 6.33
C ALA A 147 6.79 -6.94 6.45
N SER A 148 7.60 -7.52 7.33
CA SER A 148 8.97 -7.09 7.55
C SER A 148 9.90 -7.36 6.35
N TYR A 149 9.56 -8.32 5.48
CA TYR A 149 10.25 -8.55 4.20
C TYR A 149 9.77 -7.61 3.09
N ALA A 150 8.63 -6.96 3.27
CA ALA A 150 8.08 -6.05 2.29
C ALA A 150 8.77 -4.68 2.42
N ASP A 151 9.63 -4.35 1.47
CA ASP A 151 10.05 -2.95 1.25
C ASP A 151 8.78 -2.13 0.97
N GLU A 152 8.46 -1.16 1.82
CA GLU A 152 7.22 -0.37 1.75
C GLU A 152 6.99 0.17 0.34
N LYS A 153 8.05 0.66 -0.30
CA LYS A 153 8.02 1.17 -1.67
C LYS A 153 7.66 0.09 -2.69
N SER A 154 8.23 -1.11 -2.57
CA SER A 154 7.86 -2.27 -3.40
C SER A 154 6.42 -2.71 -3.16
N ALA A 155 5.97 -2.76 -1.91
CA ALA A 155 4.59 -3.14 -1.56
C ALA A 155 3.57 -2.13 -2.10
N THR A 156 3.81 -0.82 -1.90
CA THR A 156 2.98 0.26 -2.44
C THR A 156 2.91 0.21 -3.96
N MET A 157 4.01 -0.13 -4.62
CA MET A 157 4.05 -0.24 -6.08
C MET A 157 3.20 -1.40 -6.59
N ILE A 158 3.30 -2.58 -5.97
CA ILE A 158 2.47 -3.74 -6.31
C ILE A 158 1.00 -3.42 -6.06
N TRP A 159 0.68 -2.79 -4.92
CA TRP A 159 -0.67 -2.36 -4.60
C TRP A 159 -1.24 -1.40 -5.64
N HIS A 160 -0.49 -0.35 -6.00
CA HIS A 160 -0.95 0.60 -7.00
C HIS A 160 -1.06 -0.03 -8.39
N HIS A 161 -0.13 -0.90 -8.78
CA HIS A 161 -0.26 -1.65 -10.02
C HIS A 161 -1.56 -2.45 -10.07
N ALA A 162 -1.86 -3.23 -9.03
CA ALA A 162 -3.12 -3.96 -8.92
C ALA A 162 -4.34 -3.03 -9.01
N LEU A 163 -4.29 -1.88 -8.34
CA LEU A 163 -5.36 -0.89 -8.42
C LEU A 163 -5.55 -0.33 -9.84
N ALA A 164 -4.47 -0.07 -10.58
CA ALA A 164 -4.55 0.39 -11.97
C ALA A 164 -5.24 -0.66 -12.87
N ILE A 165 -4.84 -1.93 -12.74
CA ILE A 165 -5.44 -3.02 -13.52
C ILE A 165 -6.91 -3.21 -13.17
N CYS A 166 -7.27 -3.21 -11.89
CA CYS A 166 -8.66 -3.35 -11.44
C CYS A 166 -9.60 -2.24 -11.92
N TYR A 167 -9.05 -1.07 -12.29
CA TYR A 167 -9.81 0.05 -12.83
C TYR A 167 -9.75 0.16 -14.36
N ALA A 168 -9.05 -0.74 -15.05
CA ALA A 168 -9.06 -0.84 -16.51
C ALA A 168 -10.37 -1.49 -17.00
N PRO A 169 -11.20 -0.79 -17.81
CA PRO A 169 -12.44 -1.36 -18.32
C PRO A 169 -12.28 -2.65 -19.12
N GLU A 170 -11.20 -2.78 -19.90
CA GLU A 170 -10.93 -4.00 -20.67
C GLU A 170 -10.69 -5.21 -19.75
N TRP A 171 -9.90 -5.05 -18.68
CA TRP A 171 -9.67 -6.13 -17.72
C TRP A 171 -10.97 -6.57 -17.04
N LEU A 172 -11.82 -5.61 -16.62
CA LEU A 172 -13.12 -5.92 -16.01
C LEU A 172 -14.07 -6.64 -16.98
N ALA A 173 -14.03 -6.27 -18.27
CA ALA A 173 -14.85 -6.91 -19.30
C ALA A 173 -14.37 -8.34 -19.59
N GLU A 174 -13.06 -8.54 -19.67
CA GLU A 174 -12.44 -9.85 -19.96
C GLU A 174 -12.52 -10.81 -18.77
N ASN A 175 -12.46 -10.31 -17.52
CA ASN A 175 -12.31 -11.14 -16.31
C ASN A 175 -13.56 -11.13 -15.40
N GLY A 176 -14.66 -10.52 -15.84
CA GLY A 176 -15.83 -10.26 -14.98
C GLY A 176 -16.52 -11.51 -14.40
N ASP A 177 -16.49 -12.66 -15.09
CA ASP A 177 -16.98 -13.93 -14.56
C ASP A 177 -16.01 -14.53 -13.53
N ALA A 178 -14.71 -14.49 -13.80
CA ALA A 178 -13.67 -15.00 -12.89
C ALA A 178 -13.64 -14.23 -11.56
N ILE A 179 -13.74 -12.89 -11.62
CA ILE A 179 -13.79 -12.01 -10.43
C ILE A 179 -15.01 -12.30 -9.55
N ARG A 180 -16.14 -12.72 -10.15
CA ARG A 180 -17.33 -13.10 -9.39
C ARG A 180 -17.20 -14.46 -8.72
N ALA A 181 -16.34 -15.33 -9.23
CA ALA A 181 -16.17 -16.70 -8.76
C ALA A 181 -15.04 -16.84 -7.71
N ASP A 182 -13.93 -16.13 -7.87
CA ASP A 182 -12.75 -16.24 -7.00
C ASP A 182 -11.97 -14.90 -6.94
N TYR A 183 -10.92 -14.85 -6.12
CA TYR A 183 -10.01 -13.72 -6.03
C TYR A 183 -9.42 -13.34 -7.40
N PRO A 184 -9.37 -12.03 -7.73
CA PRO A 184 -8.89 -11.56 -9.01
C PRO A 184 -7.43 -11.95 -9.24
N ARG A 185 -7.11 -12.33 -10.48
CA ARG A 185 -5.73 -12.53 -10.94
C ARG A 185 -5.27 -11.30 -11.70
N ILE A 186 -4.15 -10.74 -11.27
CA ILE A 186 -3.59 -9.51 -11.82
C ILE A 186 -2.32 -9.89 -12.60
N PRO A 187 -2.25 -9.61 -13.92
CA PRO A 187 -1.04 -9.88 -14.70
C PRO A 187 0.09 -8.96 -14.24
N MET A 188 1.24 -9.54 -13.92
CA MET A 188 2.46 -8.80 -13.59
C MET A 188 3.28 -8.56 -14.84
N PRO A 189 3.63 -7.32 -15.21
CA PRO A 189 4.47 -7.06 -16.37
C PRO A 189 5.87 -7.64 -16.20
N ASP A 190 6.52 -8.01 -17.31
CA ASP A 190 7.88 -8.60 -17.33
C ASP A 190 9.01 -7.64 -16.95
N SER A 191 8.72 -6.34 -16.91
CA SER A 191 9.73 -5.31 -16.73
C SER A 191 9.37 -4.32 -15.64
N ARG A 192 10.41 -3.92 -14.89
CA ARG A 192 10.27 -2.90 -13.84
C ARG A 192 9.73 -1.57 -14.38
N GLY A 193 10.13 -1.18 -15.60
CA GLY A 193 9.66 0.07 -16.20
C GLY A 193 8.15 0.07 -16.49
N ALA A 194 7.60 -1.06 -16.95
CA ALA A 194 6.16 -1.22 -17.13
C ALA A 194 5.42 -1.23 -15.78
N LEU A 195 5.98 -1.90 -14.77
CA LEU A 195 5.43 -1.89 -13.41
C LEU A 195 5.39 -0.48 -12.82
N ASP A 196 6.47 0.30 -12.95
CA ASP A 196 6.54 1.68 -12.44
C ASP A 196 5.48 2.59 -13.10
N ARG A 197 5.28 2.47 -14.43
CA ARG A 197 4.24 3.24 -15.15
C ARG A 197 2.83 2.86 -14.69
N SER A 198 2.56 1.57 -14.57
CA SER A 198 1.27 1.07 -14.10
C SER A 198 1.00 1.51 -12.66
N ALA A 199 1.98 1.37 -11.77
CA ALA A 199 1.89 1.83 -10.39
C ALA A 199 1.70 3.35 -10.28
N ALA A 200 2.32 4.16 -11.15
CA ALA A 200 2.09 5.60 -11.18
C ALA A 200 0.63 5.96 -11.55
N LEU A 201 0.02 5.24 -12.50
CA LEU A 201 -1.41 5.38 -12.78
C LEU A 201 -2.27 4.92 -11.61
N GLY A 202 -1.90 3.82 -10.96
CA GLY A 202 -2.56 3.34 -9.75
C GLY A 202 -2.55 4.33 -8.60
N ALA A 203 -1.43 5.02 -8.37
CA ALA A 203 -1.32 6.07 -7.36
C ALA A 203 -2.26 7.26 -7.67
N ARG A 204 -2.40 7.63 -8.95
CA ARG A 204 -3.39 8.63 -9.39
C ARG A 204 -4.82 8.16 -9.12
N VAL A 205 -5.14 6.89 -9.41
CA VAL A 205 -6.45 6.29 -9.10
C VAL A 205 -6.71 6.33 -7.58
N ALA A 206 -5.75 5.91 -6.76
CA ALA A 206 -5.86 5.96 -5.30
C ALA A 206 -6.18 7.38 -4.81
N SER A 207 -5.44 8.39 -5.29
CA SER A 207 -5.65 9.79 -4.92
C SER A 207 -7.03 10.31 -5.33
N LEU A 208 -7.57 9.85 -6.46
CA LEU A 208 -8.90 10.24 -6.94
C LEU A 208 -10.02 9.61 -6.11
N LEU A 209 -9.84 8.36 -5.67
CA LEU A 209 -10.79 7.62 -4.85
C LEU A 209 -10.81 8.09 -3.40
N ASP A 210 -9.70 8.61 -2.88
CA ASP A 210 -9.61 9.14 -1.52
C ASP A 210 -10.31 10.53 -1.42
N PRO A 211 -11.45 10.62 -0.71
CA PRO A 211 -12.18 11.88 -0.57
C PRO A 211 -11.45 12.92 0.29
N GLU A 212 -10.51 12.51 1.14
CA GLU A 212 -9.80 13.36 2.11
C GLU A 212 -8.57 14.03 1.50
N VAL A 213 -8.03 13.48 0.41
CA VAL A 213 -6.81 14.00 -0.25
C VAL A 213 -7.16 15.02 -1.31
N ALA A 214 -6.71 16.27 -1.19
CA ALA A 214 -6.82 17.23 -2.28
C ALA A 214 -5.93 16.83 -3.47
N VAL A 215 -6.48 16.89 -4.69
CA VAL A 215 -5.79 16.47 -5.92
C VAL A 215 -5.56 17.71 -6.79
N ASP A 216 -4.30 18.07 -7.00
CA ASP A 216 -3.93 19.21 -7.82
C ASP A 216 -4.43 19.04 -9.27
N GLY A 217 -4.97 20.12 -9.83
CA GLY A 217 -5.58 20.10 -11.16
C GLY A 217 -6.95 19.43 -11.24
N VAL A 218 -7.47 18.84 -10.16
CA VAL A 218 -8.80 18.19 -10.11
C VAL A 218 -9.71 18.85 -9.08
N THR A 219 -9.27 18.90 -7.81
CA THR A 219 -10.05 19.49 -6.71
C THR A 219 -9.40 20.73 -6.10
N THR A 220 -8.09 20.92 -6.28
CA THR A 220 -7.34 22.11 -5.82
C THR A 220 -6.45 22.68 -6.93
N GLY A 221 -5.80 23.81 -6.63
CA GLY A 221 -4.89 24.48 -7.55
C GLY A 221 -5.58 24.97 -8.82
N LYS A 222 -4.86 24.89 -9.95
CA LYS A 222 -5.41 25.25 -11.27
C LYS A 222 -6.16 24.06 -11.86
N VAL A 223 -7.43 23.91 -11.48
CA VAL A 223 -8.32 22.86 -12.00
C VAL A 223 -8.29 22.85 -13.54
N ARG A 224 -8.10 21.66 -14.12
CA ARG A 224 -8.07 21.44 -15.57
C ARG A 224 -9.30 22.01 -16.25
N GLU A 225 -9.13 22.51 -17.46
CA GLU A 225 -10.18 23.25 -18.17
C GLU A 225 -11.42 22.38 -18.44
N ASP A 226 -11.21 21.12 -18.78
CA ASP A 226 -12.25 20.12 -19.06
C ASP A 226 -13.05 19.73 -17.81
N LEU A 227 -12.45 19.83 -16.62
CA LEU A 227 -13.11 19.54 -15.33
C LEU A 227 -13.77 20.78 -14.71
N ARG A 228 -13.24 21.98 -15.00
CA ARG A 228 -13.67 23.24 -14.37
C ARG A 228 -15.16 23.52 -14.59
N LYS A 229 -15.67 23.17 -15.76
CA LYS A 229 -17.05 23.42 -16.19
C LYS A 229 -18.07 22.42 -15.60
N LEU A 230 -17.60 21.30 -15.05
CA LEU A 230 -18.45 20.20 -14.61
C LEU A 230 -18.89 20.38 -13.16
N GLY A 231 -20.14 20.03 -12.89
CA GLY A 231 -20.67 19.89 -11.53
C GLY A 231 -20.73 21.21 -10.76
N GLY A 232 -20.90 22.35 -11.44
CA GLY A 232 -21.07 23.64 -10.76
C GLY A 232 -22.50 23.80 -10.26
N LEU A 233 -22.69 24.20 -9.00
CA LEU A 233 -24.02 24.53 -8.49
C LEU A 233 -24.52 25.83 -9.14
N ARG A 234 -25.76 25.81 -9.63
CA ARG A 234 -26.44 26.96 -10.24
C ARG A 234 -27.85 27.09 -9.70
N ARG A 235 -28.38 28.31 -9.75
CA ARG A 235 -29.81 28.58 -9.61
C ARG A 235 -30.44 28.70 -10.99
N ASP A 236 -31.69 28.27 -11.10
CA ASP A 236 -32.52 28.40 -12.30
C ASP A 236 -32.79 29.86 -12.68
N ASP A 237 -32.91 30.75 -11.69
CA ASP A 237 -33.08 32.19 -11.85
C ASP A 237 -31.77 32.97 -12.12
N GLY A 238 -30.62 32.30 -12.14
CA GLY A 238 -29.30 32.92 -12.38
C GLY A 238 -28.77 33.77 -11.23
N VAL A 239 -29.47 33.83 -10.08
CA VAL A 239 -29.03 34.58 -8.90
C VAL A 239 -27.85 33.86 -8.23
N THR A 240 -27.02 34.63 -7.50
CA THR A 240 -25.93 34.05 -6.70
C THR A 240 -26.48 33.18 -5.57
N LEU A 241 -25.88 32.01 -5.36
CA LEU A 241 -26.29 31.07 -4.31
C LEU A 241 -26.06 31.65 -2.91
N GLY A 242 -27.12 31.66 -2.10
CA GLY A 242 -27.06 31.85 -0.66
C GLY A 242 -26.93 30.53 0.11
N ARG A 243 -26.61 30.61 1.41
CA ARG A 243 -26.52 29.43 2.28
C ARG A 243 -27.86 28.70 2.42
N ASP A 244 -28.96 29.44 2.42
CA ASP A 244 -30.31 28.90 2.60
C ASP A 244 -30.82 28.17 1.35
N ASP A 245 -30.14 28.31 0.21
CA ASP A 245 -30.53 27.66 -1.05
C ASP A 245 -30.06 26.20 -1.14
N LEU A 246 -29.20 25.74 -0.23
CA LEU A 246 -28.51 24.44 -0.31
C LEU A 246 -29.28 23.29 0.34
N ALA A 247 -30.58 23.46 0.58
CA ALA A 247 -31.44 22.39 1.06
C ALA A 247 -31.63 21.33 -0.03
N VAL A 248 -31.39 20.06 0.32
CA VAL A 248 -31.67 18.92 -0.55
C VAL A 248 -33.11 18.47 -0.29
N GLU A 249 -34.00 18.77 -1.22
CA GLU A 249 -35.46 18.59 -1.11
C GLU A 249 -36.07 17.94 -2.36
N ALA A 250 -35.22 17.44 -3.28
CA ALA A 250 -35.63 16.82 -4.53
C ALA A 250 -35.99 15.33 -4.41
N ARG A 251 -36.26 14.81 -3.20
CA ARG A 251 -36.70 13.42 -2.95
C ARG A 251 -35.64 12.37 -3.32
N TRP A 252 -34.39 12.63 -2.97
CA TRP A 252 -33.27 11.71 -3.07
C TRP A 252 -33.27 10.65 -1.97
N GLY A 253 -33.83 10.95 -0.80
CA GLY A 253 -33.85 10.01 0.33
C GLY A 253 -35.09 10.16 1.20
N ALA A 254 -35.46 9.07 1.88
CA ALA A 254 -36.50 9.08 2.91
C ALA A 254 -36.12 8.17 4.08
N LEU A 255 -36.54 8.55 5.29
CA LEU A 255 -36.40 7.72 6.48
C LEU A 255 -37.50 6.66 6.52
N GLN A 256 -37.10 5.40 6.68
CA GLN A 256 -37.96 4.27 6.97
C GLN A 256 -37.62 3.74 8.38
N ARG A 257 -38.64 3.45 9.18
CA ARG A 257 -38.48 2.94 10.56
C ARG A 257 -37.53 3.80 11.43
N GLY A 258 -37.48 5.10 11.17
CA GLY A 258 -36.73 6.08 11.97
C GLY A 258 -35.22 6.15 11.71
N SER A 259 -34.58 5.12 11.14
CA SER A 259 -33.12 5.09 10.97
C SER A 259 -32.63 4.61 9.59
N ILE A 260 -33.48 3.96 8.80
CA ILE A 260 -33.07 3.39 7.51
C ILE A 260 -33.30 4.43 6.42
N VAL A 261 -32.24 4.81 5.71
CA VAL A 261 -32.33 5.75 4.58
C VAL A 261 -32.60 4.98 3.29
N MET A 262 -33.78 5.17 2.72
CA MET A 262 -34.17 4.59 1.44
C MET A 262 -33.92 5.58 0.30
N PRO A 263 -33.18 5.19 -0.76
CA PRO A 263 -33.00 6.04 -1.94
C PRO A 263 -34.33 6.32 -2.64
N GLY A 264 -34.54 7.59 -2.99
CA GLY A 264 -35.71 8.06 -3.73
C GLY A 264 -35.44 8.27 -5.22
N PRO A 265 -36.46 8.71 -5.98
CA PRO A 265 -36.33 8.95 -7.41
C PRO A 265 -35.44 10.16 -7.74
N GLY A 266 -35.39 11.17 -6.86
CA GLY A 266 -34.69 12.42 -7.17
C GLY A 266 -35.33 13.23 -8.29
N LYS A 267 -34.63 14.27 -8.74
CA LYS A 267 -34.94 15.01 -9.96
C LYS A 267 -33.66 15.22 -10.79
N VAL A 268 -33.68 14.70 -12.01
CA VAL A 268 -32.62 14.80 -13.00
C VAL A 268 -33.24 15.30 -14.30
N THR A 269 -32.59 16.25 -14.96
CA THR A 269 -32.98 16.73 -16.29
C THR A 269 -31.79 16.71 -17.24
N PRO A 270 -31.98 16.61 -18.56
CA PRO A 270 -30.90 16.86 -19.52
C PRO A 270 -30.31 18.26 -19.31
N ALA A 271 -29.01 18.38 -19.49
CA ALA A 271 -28.30 19.66 -19.49
C ALA A 271 -27.86 20.01 -20.91
N ASP A 272 -28.20 21.22 -21.35
CA ASP A 272 -27.84 21.74 -22.66
C ASP A 272 -26.79 22.85 -22.53
N GLY A 273 -25.88 22.93 -23.50
CA GLY A 273 -24.89 24.00 -23.59
C GLY A 273 -23.83 23.77 -24.67
N PRO A 274 -23.48 24.78 -25.50
CA PRO A 274 -22.49 24.63 -26.56
C PRO A 274 -21.11 24.23 -26.03
N GLU A 275 -20.79 24.54 -24.77
CA GLU A 275 -19.54 24.17 -24.11
C GLU A 275 -19.41 22.68 -23.77
N LEU A 276 -20.48 21.89 -23.90
CA LEU A 276 -20.53 20.47 -23.54
C LEU A 276 -20.33 19.53 -24.73
N ALA A 277 -20.45 20.05 -25.96
CA ALA A 277 -20.47 19.25 -27.19
C ALA A 277 -19.15 18.50 -27.51
N SER A 278 -18.03 18.92 -26.92
CA SER A 278 -16.69 18.34 -27.15
C SER A 278 -16.09 17.65 -25.93
N ALA A 279 -16.92 17.34 -24.92
CA ALA A 279 -16.43 16.81 -23.67
C ALA A 279 -16.02 15.33 -23.75
N PRO A 280 -14.96 14.92 -23.02
CA PRO A 280 -14.32 13.60 -23.17
C PRO A 280 -15.16 12.41 -22.68
N LEU A 281 -16.32 12.65 -22.06
CA LEU A 281 -17.14 11.63 -21.40
C LEU A 281 -18.47 11.36 -22.12
N GLY A 282 -18.54 11.71 -23.41
CA GLY A 282 -19.72 11.54 -24.25
C GLY A 282 -20.59 12.80 -24.33
N PRO A 283 -21.63 12.76 -25.17
CA PRO A 283 -22.44 13.94 -25.49
C PRO A 283 -23.54 14.24 -24.44
N THR A 284 -23.85 13.29 -23.56
CA THR A 284 -24.97 13.39 -22.63
C THR A 284 -24.55 14.00 -21.30
N PHE A 285 -25.19 15.12 -20.94
CA PHE A 285 -25.02 15.81 -19.68
C PHE A 285 -26.33 15.95 -18.94
N LEU A 286 -26.24 15.99 -17.62
CA LEU A 286 -27.37 15.98 -16.71
C LEU A 286 -27.26 17.13 -15.71
N ASP A 287 -28.40 17.73 -15.40
CA ASP A 287 -28.61 18.64 -14.29
C ASP A 287 -29.24 17.87 -13.12
N ILE A 288 -28.53 17.81 -11.99
CA ILE A 288 -28.95 17.06 -10.81
C ILE A 288 -29.52 18.03 -9.79
N TRP A 289 -30.83 18.02 -9.59
CA TRP A 289 -31.50 19.03 -8.77
C TRP A 289 -31.35 18.75 -7.28
N LEU A 290 -30.95 19.75 -6.51
CA LEU A 290 -30.99 19.69 -5.05
C LEU A 290 -32.41 19.97 -4.55
N ASN A 291 -33.07 20.98 -5.13
CA ASN A 291 -34.44 21.39 -4.79
C ASN A 291 -35.14 21.96 -6.04
N GLN A 292 -36.14 22.82 -5.88
CA GLN A 292 -36.85 23.41 -7.03
C GLN A 292 -36.06 24.48 -7.78
N LYS A 293 -35.03 25.06 -7.17
CA LYS A 293 -34.27 26.22 -7.70
C LYS A 293 -32.81 25.89 -7.99
N VAL A 294 -32.18 25.09 -7.14
CA VAL A 294 -30.75 24.77 -7.22
C VAL A 294 -30.51 23.41 -7.84
N PHE A 295 -29.58 23.36 -8.78
CA PHE A 295 -29.12 22.13 -9.40
C PHE A 295 -27.60 22.13 -9.61
N LEU A 296 -27.05 20.94 -9.70
CA LEU A 296 -25.67 20.66 -10.08
C LEU A 296 -25.61 20.56 -11.60
N HIS A 297 -24.98 21.53 -12.24
CA HIS A 297 -25.01 21.67 -13.69
C HIS A 297 -23.93 20.85 -14.39
N ALA A 298 -24.26 20.34 -15.58
CA ALA A 298 -23.33 19.70 -16.50
C ALA A 298 -22.58 18.50 -15.88
N VAL A 299 -23.32 17.56 -15.30
CA VAL A 299 -22.77 16.27 -14.85
C VAL A 299 -22.78 15.29 -16.03
N PRO A 300 -21.63 14.74 -16.46
CA PRO A 300 -21.62 13.73 -17.51
C PRO A 300 -22.42 12.49 -17.10
N GLU A 301 -23.19 11.91 -18.02
CA GLU A 301 -23.99 10.72 -17.72
C GLU A 301 -23.16 9.54 -17.16
N PRO A 302 -21.96 9.22 -17.69
CA PRO A 302 -21.11 8.17 -17.10
C PRO A 302 -20.67 8.46 -15.66
N VAL A 303 -20.53 9.74 -15.29
CA VAL A 303 -20.21 10.16 -13.93
C VAL A 303 -21.39 9.95 -13.01
N TRP A 304 -22.59 10.34 -13.45
CA TRP A 304 -23.82 10.09 -12.71
C TRP A 304 -24.02 8.60 -12.49
N ASN A 305 -23.81 7.77 -13.51
CA ASN A 305 -23.98 6.31 -13.47
C ASN A 305 -22.83 5.55 -12.80
N PHE A 306 -21.79 6.24 -12.33
CA PHE A 306 -20.66 5.60 -11.66
C PHE A 306 -21.09 4.93 -10.35
N SER A 307 -20.69 3.67 -10.18
CA SER A 307 -21.08 2.86 -9.03
C SER A 307 -19.89 2.18 -8.36
N VAL A 308 -20.00 2.01 -7.04
CA VAL A 308 -19.06 1.24 -6.22
C VAL A 308 -19.86 0.32 -5.31
N GLY A 309 -19.54 -0.98 -5.32
CA GLY A 309 -20.28 -1.98 -4.53
C GLY A 309 -21.78 -2.03 -4.86
N GLY A 310 -22.15 -1.83 -6.13
CA GLY A 310 -23.55 -1.81 -6.59
C GLY A 310 -24.32 -0.52 -6.28
N TYR A 311 -23.70 0.46 -5.63
CA TYR A 311 -24.35 1.73 -5.32
C TYR A 311 -23.90 2.85 -6.25
N GLN A 312 -24.85 3.55 -6.87
CA GLN A 312 -24.59 4.80 -7.58
C GLN A 312 -24.11 5.87 -6.58
N VAL A 313 -22.84 6.30 -6.72
CA VAL A 313 -22.12 7.04 -5.68
C VAL A 313 -22.82 8.36 -5.33
N MET A 314 -23.08 9.18 -6.35
CA MET A 314 -23.67 10.52 -6.15
C MET A 314 -25.11 10.44 -5.62
N LYS A 315 -25.92 9.53 -6.18
CA LYS A 315 -27.31 9.34 -5.73
C LYS A 315 -27.39 8.88 -4.28
N LYS A 316 -26.53 7.93 -3.88
CA LYS A 316 -26.45 7.50 -2.48
C LYS A 316 -25.97 8.63 -1.58
N TRP A 317 -24.98 9.41 -1.99
CA TRP A 317 -24.52 10.56 -1.21
C TRP A 317 -25.63 11.59 -0.96
N LEU A 318 -26.46 11.86 -1.98
CA LEU A 318 -27.62 12.76 -1.89
C LEU A 318 -28.73 12.19 -1.00
N SER A 319 -28.98 10.88 -1.01
CA SER A 319 -30.06 10.29 -0.21
C SER A 319 -29.86 10.48 1.29
N TYR A 320 -28.61 10.39 1.78
CA TYR A 320 -28.29 10.66 3.19
C TYR A 320 -28.31 12.15 3.54
N ARG A 321 -28.39 13.02 2.54
CA ARG A 321 -28.35 14.47 2.70
C ARG A 321 -29.64 15.17 2.36
N GLU A 322 -30.69 14.43 2.00
CA GLU A 322 -32.06 14.93 2.00
C GLU A 322 -32.33 15.66 3.32
N LYS A 323 -32.89 16.87 3.28
CA LYS A 323 -33.14 17.67 4.47
C LYS A 323 -34.02 16.95 5.50
N ALA A 324 -34.97 16.13 5.04
CA ALA A 324 -35.80 15.30 5.91
C ALA A 324 -35.02 14.17 6.62
N VAL A 325 -33.86 13.77 6.07
CA VAL A 325 -32.95 12.77 6.64
C VAL A 325 -31.86 13.43 7.50
N LEU A 326 -31.20 14.47 6.96
CA LEU A 326 -30.07 15.17 7.56
C LEU A 326 -30.49 16.19 8.64
N GLY A 327 -31.73 16.69 8.57
CA GLY A 327 -32.28 17.70 9.48
C GLY A 327 -31.81 19.14 9.19
N ARG A 328 -31.00 19.36 8.15
CA ARG A 328 -30.46 20.67 7.77
C ARG A 328 -30.17 20.76 6.27
N ALA A 329 -29.92 21.97 5.77
CA ALA A 329 -29.32 22.19 4.46
C ALA A 329 -27.85 21.73 4.43
N LEU A 330 -27.29 21.59 3.22
CA LEU A 330 -25.86 21.33 3.08
C LEU A 330 -25.04 22.51 3.61
N SER A 331 -23.93 22.19 4.25
CA SER A 331 -22.85 23.15 4.47
C SER A 331 -22.19 23.52 3.14
N LEU A 332 -21.45 24.62 3.14
CA LEU A 332 -20.69 25.05 1.97
C LEU A 332 -19.62 24.02 1.58
N ASP A 333 -19.03 23.34 2.56
CA ASP A 333 -18.01 22.32 2.30
C ASP A 333 -18.62 21.04 1.71
N GLU A 334 -19.81 20.63 2.15
CA GLU A 334 -20.56 19.54 1.51
C GLU A 334 -20.97 19.89 0.07
N ALA A 335 -21.38 21.13 -0.18
CA ALA A 335 -21.69 21.62 -1.52
C ALA A 335 -20.45 21.61 -2.44
N ARG A 336 -19.29 22.06 -1.94
CA ARG A 336 -18.00 21.95 -2.66
C ARG A 336 -17.56 20.51 -2.87
N HIS A 337 -17.82 19.65 -1.88
CA HIS A 337 -17.52 18.22 -1.97
C HIS A 337 -18.34 17.56 -3.07
N LEU A 338 -19.63 17.92 -3.24
CA LEU A 338 -20.46 17.44 -4.33
C LEU A 338 -19.88 17.77 -5.71
N THR A 339 -19.43 19.01 -5.93
CA THR A 339 -18.69 19.38 -7.15
C THR A 339 -17.38 18.62 -7.29
N SER A 340 -16.65 18.42 -6.18
CA SER A 340 -15.38 17.68 -6.18
C SER A 340 -15.57 16.21 -6.56
N MET A 341 -16.66 15.57 -6.12
CA MET A 341 -17.01 14.20 -6.53
C MET A 341 -17.19 14.09 -8.05
N VAL A 342 -17.90 15.04 -8.67
CA VAL A 342 -18.06 15.07 -10.14
C VAL A 342 -16.70 15.10 -10.81
N ARG A 343 -15.82 16.02 -10.40
CA ARG A 343 -14.49 16.19 -11.01
C ARG A 343 -13.59 14.98 -10.81
N ARG A 344 -13.61 14.36 -9.63
CA ARG A 344 -12.83 13.16 -9.32
C ARG A 344 -13.26 11.98 -10.18
N ILE A 345 -14.55 11.72 -10.24
CA ILE A 345 -15.10 10.63 -11.06
C ILE A 345 -14.82 10.93 -12.53
N SER A 346 -15.04 12.17 -13.00
CA SER A 346 -14.67 12.56 -14.36
C SER A 346 -13.19 12.28 -14.67
N ALA A 347 -12.27 12.72 -13.81
CA ALA A 347 -10.84 12.48 -14.00
C ALA A 347 -10.50 10.98 -14.04
N LEU A 348 -11.12 10.18 -13.18
CA LEU A 348 -10.97 8.72 -13.18
C LEU A 348 -11.46 8.09 -14.48
N LEU A 349 -12.63 8.52 -14.98
CA LEU A 349 -13.21 8.00 -16.21
C LEU A 349 -12.40 8.41 -17.46
N ILE A 350 -11.81 9.59 -17.46
CA ILE A 350 -10.93 10.06 -18.56
C ILE A 350 -9.65 9.22 -18.63
N MET A 351 -9.18 8.67 -17.52
CA MET A 351 -7.97 7.84 -17.47
C MET A 351 -8.15 6.42 -18.04
N ARG A 352 -9.36 6.02 -18.44
CA ARG A 352 -9.66 4.65 -18.87
C ARG A 352 -8.76 4.13 -19.98
N ASP A 353 -8.44 4.96 -20.97
CA ASP A 353 -7.59 4.55 -22.09
C ASP A 353 -6.13 4.34 -21.64
N GLU A 354 -5.62 5.19 -20.74
CA GLU A 354 -4.30 5.01 -20.11
C GLU A 354 -4.26 3.71 -19.28
N LEU A 355 -5.34 3.41 -18.54
CA LEU A 355 -5.47 2.20 -17.73
C LEU A 355 -5.56 0.93 -18.60
N ASN A 356 -6.32 0.97 -19.69
CA ASN A 356 -6.38 -0.11 -20.67
C ASN A 356 -5.02 -0.35 -21.35
N ALA A 357 -4.25 0.71 -21.62
CA ALA A 357 -2.92 0.57 -22.21
C ALA A 357 -1.96 -0.19 -21.29
N VAL A 358 -1.91 0.14 -19.99
CA VAL A 358 -1.05 -0.58 -19.04
C VAL A 358 -1.57 -1.99 -18.75
N TYR A 359 -2.89 -2.21 -18.82
CA TYR A 359 -3.45 -3.55 -18.76
C TYR A 359 -3.00 -4.41 -19.93
N ARG A 360 -3.15 -3.93 -21.16
CA ARG A 360 -2.71 -4.66 -22.36
C ARG A 360 -1.22 -4.95 -22.32
N GLU A 361 -0.39 -3.97 -21.93
CA GLU A 361 1.04 -4.18 -21.76
C GLU A 361 1.34 -5.28 -20.73
N ALA A 362 0.71 -5.24 -19.55
CA ALA A 362 0.91 -6.27 -18.53
C ALA A 362 0.41 -7.64 -18.99
N ARG A 363 -0.77 -7.72 -19.61
CA ARG A 363 -1.33 -8.95 -20.15
C ARG A 363 -0.46 -9.56 -21.25
N ASP A 364 0.08 -8.74 -22.15
CA ASP A 364 0.82 -9.25 -23.31
C ASP A 364 2.27 -9.63 -22.93
N THR A 365 2.80 -9.10 -21.82
CA THR A 365 4.16 -9.35 -21.35
C THR A 365 4.25 -10.24 -20.11
N HIS A 366 3.14 -10.57 -19.45
CA HIS A 366 3.21 -11.23 -18.15
C HIS A 366 4.01 -12.54 -18.20
N THR A 367 4.85 -12.71 -17.19
CA THR A 367 5.58 -13.96 -16.98
C THR A 367 4.91 -14.74 -15.88
N CYS A 368 4.51 -15.97 -16.17
CA CYS A 368 3.98 -16.87 -15.15
C CYS A 368 5.13 -17.28 -14.24
N LEU A 369 4.95 -17.12 -12.94
CA LEU A 369 5.84 -17.75 -11.97
C LEU A 369 5.66 -19.26 -12.12
N ALA A 370 6.61 -19.91 -12.78
CA ALA A 370 6.58 -21.34 -12.99
C ALA A 370 6.44 -22.04 -11.62
N SER A 371 5.39 -22.85 -11.47
CA SER A 371 5.31 -23.78 -10.34
C SER A 371 6.37 -24.86 -10.57
N ASP A 372 7.43 -24.79 -9.76
CA ASP A 372 8.49 -25.78 -9.59
C ASP A 372 9.34 -26.13 -10.84
N GLY A 373 10.54 -25.53 -10.90
CA GLY A 373 11.74 -26.22 -11.40
C GLY A 373 11.96 -26.36 -12.90
N ALA A 374 11.23 -25.64 -13.76
CA ALA A 374 11.50 -25.62 -15.20
C ALA A 374 11.64 -24.19 -15.73
N ASP A 375 12.69 -23.97 -16.52
CA ASP A 375 12.91 -22.75 -17.30
C ASP A 375 11.63 -22.34 -18.03
N THR A 376 11.17 -21.14 -17.74
CA THR A 376 10.16 -20.34 -18.47
C THR A 376 9.08 -21.17 -19.18
N VAL A 377 8.04 -21.57 -18.45
CA VAL A 377 6.81 -22.07 -19.07
C VAL A 377 6.02 -20.87 -19.59
N ALA A 378 5.68 -20.89 -20.89
CA ALA A 378 4.76 -19.91 -21.47
C ALA A 378 3.45 -19.91 -20.68
N CYS A 379 2.94 -18.73 -20.35
CA CYS A 379 1.66 -18.64 -19.64
C CYS A 379 0.59 -19.38 -20.43
N PRO A 380 -0.20 -20.26 -19.79
CA PRO A 380 -1.37 -20.83 -20.44
C PRO A 380 -2.24 -19.67 -20.92
N GLU A 381 -2.71 -19.74 -22.16
CA GLU A 381 -3.68 -18.77 -22.68
C GLU A 381 -4.84 -18.67 -21.68
N ALA A 382 -5.21 -17.43 -21.33
CA ALA A 382 -6.34 -17.18 -20.45
C ALA A 382 -7.58 -17.91 -21.02
N PRO A 383 -8.37 -18.60 -20.18
CA PRO A 383 -9.54 -19.35 -20.63
C PRO A 383 -10.60 -18.47 -21.29
#